data_AF-A0A955TDW4-F1
#
_entry.id   AF-A0A955TDW4-F1
#
_cell.length_a   1.000
_cell.length_b   1.000
_cell.length_c   1.000
_cell.angle_alpha   90.00
_cell.angle_beta   90.00
_cell.angle_gamma   90.00
#
_symmetry.space_group_name_H-M   'P 1'
#
loop_
_entity.id
_entity.type
_entity.pdbx_description
1 polymer ?
#
loop_
_entity_poly.entity_id
_entity_poly.type
_entity_poly.pdbx_seq_one_letter_code
_entity_poly.pdbx_strand_id
1 'polypeptide(L)'
;LSRTRSGLRLLRGVRLVHTHLNNQPLTQDDLTDLALLRLDLIVALGVGKDGSLRDVYMAHILSNPIQGRTTVEFPPCAFHSFQLDCQQFIQSLEQEIVRSNPGLREGVREGRALLVSVSTGNAASEEGRLQELQELVRAQNVEVLGCITQRLGVIHPKFVVGSGKMKELAIRALQSGADTLIFDQDLTPAQVRGISEITDMRVLDRSQVILDIFAQRAHSSIGKIQVELAQLRYLLPRLAQSSTALSRLAGGIGTRGPGETKLETDRRRARERIQRLERDLES
;
A
#
# COMPACT_ATOMS: atom_id res chain seq x y z
N LEU A 1 0.84 22.94 9.88
CA LEU A 1 0.08 21.71 9.57
C LEU A 1 -0.01 20.88 10.86
N SER A 2 -0.89 21.27 11.79
CA SER A 2 -0.88 20.76 13.16
C SER A 2 -1.51 19.37 13.30
N ARG A 3 -0.92 18.65 14.25
CA ARG A 3 -1.37 17.43 14.89
C ARG A 3 -2.72 17.64 15.58
N THR A 4 -3.77 16.96 15.10
CA THR A 4 -4.87 16.36 15.90
C THR A 4 -5.89 15.77 14.93
N ARG A 5 -5.64 14.54 14.45
CA ARG A 5 -6.72 13.66 14.01
C ARG A 5 -6.39 12.26 14.52
N SER A 6 -7.07 11.86 15.59
CA SER A 6 -7.03 10.50 16.13
C SER A 6 -8.00 9.67 15.30
N GLY A 7 -7.50 8.96 14.30
CA GLY A 7 -8.29 8.13 13.41
C GLY A 7 -7.40 7.47 12.35
N LEU A 8 -7.78 6.28 11.90
CA LEU A 8 -7.17 5.61 10.74
C LEU A 8 -7.28 6.54 9.54
N ARG A 9 -6.16 7.09 9.06
CA ARG A 9 -6.11 7.85 7.81
C ARG A 9 -6.32 6.88 6.65
N LEU A 10 -7.56 6.77 6.19
CA LEU A 10 -7.92 5.95 5.02
C LEU A 10 -7.57 6.66 3.71
N LEU A 11 -7.56 8.00 3.75
CA LEU A 11 -7.17 8.89 2.67
C LEU A 11 -5.81 9.55 2.95
N ARG A 12 -5.09 9.96 1.91
CA ARG A 12 -3.68 10.38 1.96
C ARG A 12 -3.50 11.75 2.63
N GLY A 13 -4.55 12.56 2.66
CA GLY A 13 -4.53 13.95 3.15
C GLY A 13 -3.94 14.93 2.15
N VAL A 14 -3.78 14.53 0.88
CA VAL A 14 -3.13 15.33 -0.18
C VAL A 14 -4.18 15.71 -1.22
N ARG A 15 -4.16 16.99 -1.61
CA ARG A 15 -5.12 17.58 -2.56
C ARG A 15 -4.34 18.32 -3.62
N LEU A 16 -4.79 18.23 -4.88
CA LEU A 16 -4.24 18.99 -5.99
C LEU A 16 -5.26 20.03 -6.45
N VAL A 17 -4.82 21.28 -6.52
CA VAL A 17 -5.60 22.36 -7.13
C VAL A 17 -4.74 22.95 -8.24
N HIS A 18 -5.26 22.98 -9.46
CA HIS A 18 -4.58 23.59 -10.61
C HIS A 18 -5.57 24.39 -11.47
N THR A 19 -5.09 24.94 -12.59
CA THR A 19 -5.88 25.75 -13.51
C THR A 19 -5.96 25.14 -14.90
N HIS A 20 -7.13 25.22 -15.52
CA HIS A 20 -7.37 24.86 -16.91
C HIS A 20 -7.60 26.13 -17.76
N LEU A 21 -6.62 26.47 -18.60
CA LEU A 21 -6.56 27.77 -19.29
C LEU A 21 -7.66 28.01 -20.34
N ASN A 22 -8.43 26.97 -20.69
CA ASN A 22 -9.50 27.02 -21.69
C ASN A 22 -10.88 26.72 -21.11
N ASN A 23 -11.05 26.82 -19.78
CA ASN A 23 -12.27 26.43 -19.07
C ASN A 23 -12.81 25.06 -19.51
N GLN A 24 -11.94 24.05 -19.41
CA GLN A 24 -12.23 22.67 -19.83
C GLN A 24 -12.38 21.76 -18.61
N PRO A 25 -13.17 20.68 -18.69
CA PRO A 25 -13.29 19.66 -17.64
C PRO A 25 -11.97 18.98 -17.29
N LEU A 26 -12.00 18.17 -16.22
CA LEU A 26 -10.88 17.29 -15.87
C LEU A 26 -10.57 16.35 -17.03
N THR A 27 -9.29 16.24 -17.35
CA THR A 27 -8.78 15.37 -18.40
C THR A 27 -8.58 13.95 -17.87
N GLN A 28 -8.39 13.00 -18.78
CA GLN A 28 -8.04 11.63 -18.40
C GLN A 28 -6.72 11.56 -17.63
N ASP A 29 -5.77 12.45 -17.93
CA ASP A 29 -4.50 12.54 -17.21
C ASP A 29 -4.73 13.00 -15.77
N ASP A 30 -5.61 13.97 -15.55
CA ASP A 30 -5.98 14.46 -14.21
C ASP A 30 -6.61 13.35 -13.36
N LEU A 31 -7.52 12.56 -13.95
CA LEU A 31 -8.15 11.42 -13.27
C LEU A 31 -7.14 10.29 -13.02
N THR A 32 -6.19 10.11 -13.93
CA THR A 32 -5.10 9.14 -13.78
C THR A 32 -4.16 9.56 -12.66
N ASP A 33 -3.80 10.83 -12.56
CA ASP A 33 -2.99 11.39 -11.48
C ASP A 33 -3.72 11.34 -10.14
N LEU A 34 -5.03 11.66 -10.10
CA LEU A 34 -5.87 11.48 -8.93
C LEU A 34 -5.79 10.04 -8.39
N ALA A 35 -5.87 9.03 -9.26
CA ALA A 35 -5.77 7.63 -8.87
C ALA A 35 -4.34 7.20 -8.51
N LEU A 36 -3.35 7.46 -9.37
CA LEU A 36 -1.96 7.02 -9.21
C LEU A 36 -1.26 7.70 -8.05
N LEU A 37 -1.47 9.00 -7.88
CA LEU A 37 -0.94 9.76 -6.75
C LEU A 37 -1.82 9.62 -5.52
N ARG A 38 -2.91 8.85 -5.58
CA ARG A 38 -3.87 8.65 -4.49
C ARG A 38 -4.22 9.96 -3.81
N LEU A 39 -4.56 10.96 -4.62
CA LEU A 39 -5.01 12.24 -4.12
C LEU A 39 -6.42 12.05 -3.56
N ASP A 40 -6.74 12.79 -2.50
CA ASP A 40 -8.08 12.72 -1.93
C ASP A 40 -9.07 13.51 -2.79
N LEU A 41 -8.55 14.55 -3.46
CA LEU A 41 -9.31 15.51 -4.25
C LEU A 41 -8.40 16.12 -5.31
N ILE A 42 -8.92 16.23 -6.53
CA ILE A 42 -8.36 17.08 -7.58
C ILE A 42 -9.39 18.16 -7.94
N VAL A 43 -8.92 19.39 -8.06
CA VAL A 43 -9.76 20.55 -8.42
C VAL A 43 -9.08 21.32 -9.54
N ALA A 44 -9.79 21.49 -10.66
CA ALA A 44 -9.38 22.35 -11.75
C ALA A 44 -10.21 23.63 -11.78
N LEU A 45 -9.54 24.76 -11.70
CA LEU A 45 -10.14 26.08 -11.87
C LEU A 45 -10.08 26.46 -13.35
N GLY A 46 -11.25 26.55 -13.99
CA GLY A 46 -11.38 26.96 -15.38
C GLY A 46 -11.13 28.46 -15.55
N VAL A 47 -10.23 28.80 -16.47
CA VAL A 47 -9.88 30.17 -16.80
C VAL A 47 -10.45 30.49 -18.18
N GLY A 48 -11.17 31.61 -18.29
CA GLY A 48 -11.67 32.13 -19.55
C GLY A 48 -10.58 32.81 -20.38
N LYS A 49 -10.90 33.11 -21.66
CA LYS A 49 -9.97 33.82 -22.56
C LYS A 49 -9.57 35.21 -22.07
N ASP A 50 -10.39 35.80 -21.22
CA ASP A 50 -10.18 37.08 -20.53
C ASP A 50 -9.37 36.95 -19.23
N GLY A 51 -8.90 35.75 -18.88
CA GLY A 51 -8.15 35.48 -17.66
C GLY A 51 -9.01 35.37 -16.40
N SER A 52 -10.33 35.54 -16.51
CA SER A 52 -11.25 35.40 -15.37
C SER A 52 -11.53 33.94 -15.04
N LEU A 53 -11.77 33.65 -13.76
CA LEU A 53 -12.20 32.33 -13.31
C LEU A 53 -13.67 32.11 -13.66
N ARG A 54 -13.94 30.95 -14.24
CA ARG A 54 -15.25 30.56 -14.78
C ARG A 54 -15.84 29.44 -13.93
N ASP A 55 -15.47 28.21 -14.25
CA ASP A 55 -16.03 27.02 -13.61
C ASP A 55 -14.99 26.32 -12.73
N VAL A 56 -15.49 25.52 -11.80
CA VAL A 56 -14.71 24.61 -10.96
C VAL A 56 -15.09 23.19 -11.34
N TYR A 57 -14.09 22.41 -11.74
CA TYR A 57 -14.20 20.99 -12.01
C TYR A 57 -13.52 20.23 -10.88
N MET A 58 -14.14 19.16 -10.41
CA MET A 58 -13.67 18.44 -9.23
C MET A 58 -13.90 16.95 -9.36
N ALA A 59 -12.93 16.17 -8.90
CA ALA A 59 -13.10 14.74 -8.70
C ALA A 59 -12.43 14.28 -7.40
N HIS A 60 -12.97 13.22 -6.82
CA HIS A 60 -12.37 12.53 -5.67
C HIS A 60 -12.17 11.05 -5.96
N ILE A 61 -11.27 10.43 -5.20
CA ILE A 61 -11.01 8.99 -5.31
C ILE A 61 -12.15 8.18 -4.68
N LEU A 62 -12.56 7.10 -5.35
CA LEU A 62 -13.42 6.05 -4.78
C LEU A 62 -12.55 5.09 -3.99
N SER A 63 -12.98 4.79 -2.77
CA SER A 63 -12.21 3.89 -1.90
C SER A 63 -12.57 2.43 -2.06
N ASN A 64 -13.67 2.13 -2.75
CA ASN A 64 -13.99 0.80 -3.24
C ASN A 64 -14.47 0.94 -4.68
N PRO A 65 -13.63 0.62 -5.67
CA PRO A 65 -14.03 0.80 -7.05
C PRO A 65 -15.22 -0.07 -7.41
N ILE A 66 -16.27 0.59 -7.88
CA ILE A 66 -17.47 -0.08 -8.35
C ILE A 66 -17.32 -0.21 -9.86
N GLN A 67 -17.34 -1.44 -10.37
CA GLN A 67 -17.25 -1.73 -11.81
C GLN A 67 -16.03 -1.07 -12.50
N GLY A 68 -14.87 -1.02 -11.82
CA GLY A 68 -13.63 -0.49 -12.39
C GLY A 68 -13.51 1.05 -12.38
N ARG A 69 -14.52 1.79 -11.89
CA ARG A 69 -14.40 3.24 -11.67
C ARG A 69 -13.67 3.52 -10.35
N THR A 70 -12.57 4.24 -10.42
CA THR A 70 -11.72 4.62 -9.27
C THR A 70 -11.91 6.06 -8.81
N THR A 71 -12.66 6.86 -9.56
CA THR A 71 -12.88 8.28 -9.30
C THR A 71 -14.35 8.63 -9.48
N VAL A 72 -14.79 9.67 -8.78
CA VAL A 72 -16.11 10.30 -8.96
C VAL A 72 -15.89 11.77 -9.26
N GLU A 73 -16.45 12.20 -10.39
CA GLU A 73 -16.49 13.60 -10.81
C GLU A 73 -17.77 14.26 -10.29
N PHE A 74 -17.64 15.50 -9.82
CA PHE A 74 -18.78 16.34 -9.48
C PHE A 74 -19.27 17.11 -10.71
N PRO A 75 -20.56 17.46 -10.76
CA PRO A 75 -21.05 18.43 -11.73
C PRO A 75 -20.27 19.74 -11.63
N PRO A 76 -19.93 20.37 -12.77
CA PRO A 76 -19.23 21.66 -12.75
C PRO A 76 -20.10 22.73 -12.09
N CYS A 77 -19.46 23.64 -11.38
CA CYS A 77 -20.14 24.79 -10.78
C CYS A 77 -19.35 26.08 -11.04
N ALA A 78 -20.05 27.21 -11.04
CA ALA A 78 -19.39 28.50 -11.22
C ALA A 78 -18.46 28.80 -10.04
N PHE A 79 -17.27 29.32 -10.31
CA PHE A 79 -16.24 29.64 -9.32
C PHE A 79 -16.77 30.50 -8.16
N HIS A 80 -17.59 31.51 -8.49
CA HIS A 80 -18.17 32.42 -7.50
C HIS A 80 -19.16 31.75 -6.54
N SER A 81 -19.75 30.64 -6.95
CA SER A 81 -20.69 29.85 -6.16
C SER A 81 -20.05 28.65 -5.45
N PHE A 82 -18.78 28.36 -5.75
CA PHE A 82 -18.12 27.18 -5.23
C PHE A 82 -17.81 27.33 -3.74
N GLN A 83 -18.40 26.44 -2.94
CA GLN A 83 -18.12 26.33 -1.52
C GLN A 83 -17.89 24.86 -1.17
N LEU A 84 -16.73 24.55 -0.60
CA LEU A 84 -16.41 23.22 -0.09
C LEU A 84 -15.72 23.32 1.26
N ASP A 85 -16.39 22.84 2.31
CA ASP A 85 -15.69 22.49 3.54
C ASP A 85 -14.91 21.19 3.29
N CYS A 86 -13.65 21.34 2.90
CA CYS A 86 -12.77 20.21 2.63
C CYS A 86 -12.62 19.28 3.83
N GLN A 87 -12.64 19.82 5.05
CA GLN A 87 -12.46 19.00 6.24
C GLN A 87 -13.67 18.10 6.46
N GLN A 88 -14.88 18.67 6.40
CA GLN A 88 -16.11 17.92 6.53
C GLN A 88 -16.28 16.92 5.39
N PHE A 89 -15.94 17.33 4.16
CA PHE A 89 -15.99 16.47 2.97
C PHE A 89 -15.11 15.23 3.10
N ILE A 90 -13.84 15.40 3.49
CA ILE A 90 -12.93 14.27 3.69
C ILE A 90 -13.41 13.37 4.82
N GLN A 91 -13.93 13.94 5.91
CA GLN A 91 -14.50 13.15 7.00
C GLN A 91 -15.72 12.35 6.56
N SER A 92 -16.62 12.92 5.75
CA SER A 92 -17.77 12.19 5.22
C SER A 92 -17.35 11.07 4.27
N LEU A 93 -16.35 11.32 3.41
CA LEU A 93 -15.76 10.28 2.58
C LEU A 93 -15.21 9.16 3.45
N GLU A 94 -14.31 9.45 4.39
CA GLU A 94 -13.73 8.44 5.29
C GLU A 94 -14.79 7.61 6.03
N GLN A 95 -15.88 8.25 6.49
CA GLN A 95 -17.01 7.57 7.11
C GLN A 95 -17.76 6.64 6.14
N GLU A 96 -17.95 7.07 4.89
CA GLU A 96 -18.53 6.24 3.83
C GLU A 96 -17.65 5.02 3.54
N ILE A 97 -16.32 5.19 3.46
CA ILE A 97 -15.37 4.08 3.30
C ILE A 97 -15.57 3.06 4.44
N VAL A 98 -15.63 3.56 5.68
CA VAL A 98 -15.82 2.73 6.87
C VAL A 98 -17.17 2.01 6.88
N ARG A 99 -18.24 2.65 6.39
CA ARG A 99 -19.58 2.05 6.30
C ARG A 99 -19.66 0.97 5.23
N SER A 100 -19.08 1.25 4.06
CA SER A 100 -19.05 0.32 2.92
C SER A 100 -18.08 -0.84 3.14
N ASN A 101 -17.19 -0.74 4.12
CA ASN A 101 -16.19 -1.75 4.43
C ASN A 101 -15.98 -1.87 5.95
N PRO A 102 -16.93 -2.49 6.69
CA PRO A 102 -16.92 -2.52 8.15
C PRO A 102 -15.66 -3.16 8.77
N GLY A 103 -14.96 -4.04 8.03
CA GLY A 103 -13.66 -4.61 8.43
C GLY A 103 -12.54 -3.58 8.63
N LEU A 104 -12.66 -2.37 8.08
CA LEU A 104 -11.69 -1.29 8.28
C LEU A 104 -11.67 -0.73 9.72
N ARG A 105 -12.73 -0.92 10.52
CA ARG A 105 -12.81 -0.41 11.90
C ARG A 105 -11.88 -1.11 12.86
N GLU A 106 -11.53 -2.36 12.57
CA GLU A 106 -10.72 -3.22 13.44
C GLU A 106 -9.23 -3.22 13.05
N GLY A 107 -8.81 -2.38 12.09
CA GLY A 107 -7.45 -2.41 11.55
C GLY A 107 -7.20 -3.60 10.62
N VAL A 108 -8.24 -4.35 10.27
CA VAL A 108 -8.20 -5.53 9.42
C VAL A 108 -8.55 -5.12 7.98
N ARG A 109 -7.60 -4.50 7.28
CA ARG A 109 -7.51 -4.55 5.81
C ARG A 109 -6.89 -5.89 5.38
N GLU A 110 -7.31 -6.98 6.00
CA GLU A 110 -6.79 -8.29 5.66
C GLU A 110 -7.91 -9.00 4.94
N GLY A 111 -7.67 -9.31 3.67
CA GLY A 111 -8.56 -10.23 2.97
C GLY A 111 -8.72 -10.02 1.48
N ARG A 112 -8.13 -9.00 0.83
CA ARG A 112 -8.28 -8.82 -0.62
C ARG A 112 -6.95 -8.60 -1.32
N ALA A 113 -6.46 -9.65 -1.97
CA ALA A 113 -5.14 -9.67 -2.58
C ALA A 113 -5.18 -9.75 -4.11
N LEU A 114 -4.22 -9.09 -4.75
CA LEU A 114 -3.78 -9.43 -6.10
C LEU A 114 -2.49 -10.23 -6.02
N LEU A 115 -2.45 -11.33 -6.76
CA LEU A 115 -1.24 -12.14 -6.90
C LEU A 115 -0.42 -11.64 -8.07
N VAL A 116 0.88 -11.51 -7.87
CA VAL A 116 1.86 -11.09 -8.88
C VAL A 116 2.89 -12.19 -9.03
N SER A 117 3.03 -12.72 -10.24
CA SER A 117 4.07 -13.69 -10.57
C SER A 117 4.94 -13.13 -11.68
N VAL A 118 6.23 -12.99 -11.39
CA VAL A 118 7.22 -12.53 -12.36
C VAL A 118 8.24 -13.62 -12.58
N SER A 119 8.45 -13.99 -13.83
CA SER A 119 9.30 -15.11 -14.18
C SER A 119 10.30 -14.77 -15.26
N THR A 120 11.40 -15.52 -15.24
CA THR A 120 12.49 -15.44 -16.22
C THR A 120 12.67 -16.75 -16.98
N GLY A 121 11.69 -17.67 -16.94
CA GLY A 121 11.86 -19.07 -17.32
C GLY A 121 10.64 -19.72 -17.99
N ASN A 122 10.46 -21.02 -17.74
CA ASN A 122 9.49 -21.89 -18.44
C ASN A 122 8.05 -21.73 -17.92
N ALA A 123 7.13 -21.47 -18.86
CA ALA A 123 5.71 -21.26 -18.68
C ALA A 123 4.98 -22.27 -17.79
N ALA A 124 5.19 -23.56 -18.01
CA ALA A 124 4.37 -24.61 -17.39
C ALA A 124 4.62 -24.73 -15.87
N SER A 125 5.86 -24.45 -15.42
CA SER A 125 6.19 -24.48 -13.99
C SER A 125 5.65 -23.26 -13.24
N GLU A 126 5.44 -22.14 -13.94
CA GLU A 126 4.94 -20.89 -13.35
C GLU A 126 3.47 -20.99 -12.98
N GLU A 127 2.68 -21.60 -13.85
CA GLU A 127 1.24 -21.71 -13.69
C GLU A 127 0.87 -22.60 -12.50
N GLY A 128 1.57 -23.73 -12.33
CA GLY A 128 1.41 -24.61 -11.17
C GLY A 128 1.81 -23.92 -9.85
N ARG A 129 2.92 -23.17 -9.83
CA ARG A 129 3.35 -22.41 -8.65
C ARG A 129 2.36 -21.33 -8.24
N LEU A 130 1.78 -20.64 -9.23
CA LEU A 130 0.81 -19.57 -9.01
C LEU A 130 -0.54 -20.13 -8.52
N GLN A 131 -0.98 -21.26 -9.06
CA GLN A 131 -2.15 -21.98 -8.55
C GLN A 131 -1.93 -22.42 -7.09
N GLU A 132 -0.77 -22.98 -6.77
CA GLU A 132 -0.42 -23.33 -5.40
C GLU A 132 -0.46 -22.11 -4.48
N LEU A 133 0.15 -20.99 -4.88
CA LEU A 133 0.11 -19.74 -4.11
C LEU A 133 -1.33 -19.26 -3.89
N GLN A 134 -2.19 -19.36 -4.90
CA GLN A 134 -3.59 -19.00 -4.78
C GLN A 134 -4.32 -19.83 -3.72
N GLU A 135 -4.07 -21.14 -3.67
CA GLU A 135 -4.62 -22.02 -2.63
C GLU A 135 -4.06 -21.70 -1.24
N LEU A 136 -2.77 -21.42 -1.13
CA LEU A 136 -2.13 -21.00 0.12
C LEU A 136 -2.76 -19.70 0.68
N VAL A 137 -2.99 -18.73 -0.18
CA VAL A 137 -3.59 -17.43 0.19
C VAL A 137 -5.06 -17.61 0.59
N ARG A 138 -5.82 -18.42 -0.15
CA ARG A 138 -7.22 -18.77 0.20
C ARG A 138 -7.31 -19.46 1.55
N ALA A 139 -6.35 -20.33 1.89
CA ALA A 139 -6.31 -21.01 3.18
C ALA A 139 -6.14 -20.07 4.39
N GLN A 140 -5.76 -18.80 4.16
CA GLN A 140 -5.68 -17.75 5.19
C GLN A 140 -6.91 -16.83 5.21
N ASN A 141 -8.02 -17.21 4.58
CA ASN A 141 -9.21 -16.37 4.41
C ASN A 141 -8.95 -15.07 3.65
N VAL A 142 -7.97 -15.07 2.73
CA VAL A 142 -7.71 -13.95 1.82
C VAL A 142 -8.36 -14.22 0.47
N GLU A 143 -9.29 -13.35 0.09
CA GLU A 143 -9.92 -13.28 -1.23
C GLU A 143 -8.89 -12.87 -2.29
N VAL A 144 -8.73 -13.72 -3.30
CA VAL A 144 -7.85 -13.45 -4.43
C VAL A 144 -8.67 -12.80 -5.54
N LEU A 145 -8.48 -11.51 -5.75
CA LEU A 145 -9.22 -10.69 -6.74
C LEU A 145 -8.71 -10.90 -8.17
N GLY A 146 -7.54 -11.50 -8.32
CA GLY A 146 -6.96 -11.78 -9.62
C GLY A 146 -5.46 -12.07 -9.55
N CYS A 147 -4.94 -12.56 -10.67
CA CYS A 147 -3.54 -12.89 -10.85
C CYS A 147 -2.95 -12.09 -12.01
N ILE A 148 -1.72 -11.62 -11.84
CA ILE A 148 -1.00 -10.84 -12.83
C ILE A 148 0.35 -11.50 -13.05
N THR A 149 0.57 -11.96 -14.27
CA THR A 149 1.79 -12.64 -14.68
C THR A 149 2.62 -11.75 -15.59
N GLN A 150 3.94 -11.77 -15.43
CA GLN A 150 4.85 -11.09 -16.35
C GLN A 150 6.12 -11.93 -16.59
N ARG A 151 6.46 -12.12 -17.86
CA ARG A 151 7.74 -12.70 -18.25
C ARG A 151 8.76 -11.61 -18.57
N LEU A 152 9.95 -11.73 -18.02
CA LEU A 152 11.05 -10.79 -18.20
C LEU A 152 12.36 -11.53 -18.46
N GLY A 153 13.25 -10.95 -19.24
CA GLY A 153 14.63 -11.46 -19.36
C GLY A 153 15.47 -11.18 -18.12
N VAL A 154 15.23 -10.05 -17.44
CA VAL A 154 15.94 -9.61 -16.23
C VAL A 154 14.95 -8.93 -15.28
N ILE A 155 15.04 -9.25 -13.99
CA ILE A 155 14.18 -8.70 -12.93
C ILE A 155 14.61 -7.27 -12.59
N HIS A 156 13.65 -6.35 -12.46
CA HIS A 156 13.95 -4.97 -12.07
C HIS A 156 14.39 -4.91 -10.59
N PRO A 157 15.54 -4.29 -10.27
CA PRO A 157 16.12 -4.35 -8.92
C PRO A 157 15.24 -3.65 -7.86
N LYS A 158 14.41 -2.68 -8.25
CA LYS A 158 13.55 -1.92 -7.32
C LYS A 158 12.09 -2.40 -7.25
N PHE A 159 11.56 -3.01 -8.31
CA PHE A 159 10.10 -3.27 -8.40
C PHE A 159 9.77 -4.70 -8.81
N VAL A 160 10.78 -5.52 -9.10
CA VAL A 160 10.67 -6.85 -9.73
C VAL A 160 10.16 -6.78 -11.18
N VAL A 161 9.09 -6.03 -11.41
CA VAL A 161 8.54 -5.67 -12.72
C VAL A 161 9.12 -4.35 -13.25
N GLY A 162 8.91 -4.07 -14.54
CA GLY A 162 9.22 -2.76 -15.11
C GLY A 162 8.36 -1.64 -14.50
N SER A 163 8.87 -0.40 -14.47
CA SER A 163 8.18 0.76 -13.88
C SER A 163 6.79 1.03 -14.49
N GLY A 164 6.63 0.88 -15.80
CA GLY A 164 5.34 0.99 -16.48
C GLY A 164 4.35 -0.07 -16.00
N LYS A 165 4.80 -1.33 -15.90
CA LYS A 165 3.97 -2.42 -15.37
C LYS A 165 3.62 -2.20 -13.91
N MET A 166 4.51 -1.61 -13.13
CA MET A 166 4.25 -1.28 -11.72
C MET A 166 3.13 -0.23 -11.56
N LYS A 167 3.06 0.76 -12.46
CA LYS A 167 1.92 1.69 -12.51
C LYS A 167 0.62 0.99 -12.90
N GLU A 168 0.67 0.12 -13.90
CA GLU A 168 -0.49 -0.69 -14.32
C GLU A 168 -1.01 -1.58 -13.17
N LEU A 169 -0.10 -2.24 -12.44
CA LEU A 169 -0.40 -3.03 -11.25
C LEU A 169 -1.09 -2.17 -10.17
N ALA A 170 -0.57 -0.97 -9.90
CA ALA A 170 -1.17 -0.06 -8.92
C ALA A 170 -2.59 0.35 -9.32
N ILE A 171 -2.81 0.69 -10.60
CA ILE A 171 -4.14 1.04 -11.13
C ILE A 171 -5.08 -0.15 -10.99
N ARG A 172 -4.65 -1.34 -11.40
CA ARG A 172 -5.48 -2.55 -11.35
C ARG A 172 -5.82 -2.95 -9.93
N ALA A 173 -4.87 -2.80 -9.00
CA ALA A 173 -5.08 -3.05 -7.58
C ALA A 173 -6.07 -2.09 -6.96
N LEU A 174 -5.98 -0.80 -7.30
CA LEU A 174 -6.99 0.18 -6.94
C LEU A 174 -8.34 -0.25 -7.50
N GLN A 175 -8.45 -0.43 -8.82
CA GLN A 175 -9.69 -0.81 -9.54
C GLN A 175 -10.36 -2.10 -9.05
N SER A 176 -9.60 -3.07 -8.54
CA SER A 176 -10.16 -4.29 -7.96
C SER A 176 -10.52 -4.15 -6.48
N GLY A 177 -10.09 -3.08 -5.83
CA GLY A 177 -10.22 -2.88 -4.39
C GLY A 177 -9.24 -3.74 -3.57
N ALA A 178 -8.14 -4.20 -4.17
CA ALA A 178 -7.10 -4.92 -3.45
C ALA A 178 -6.41 -4.00 -2.44
N ASP A 179 -6.09 -4.54 -1.27
CA ASP A 179 -5.31 -3.86 -0.23
C ASP A 179 -3.90 -4.46 -0.07
N THR A 180 -3.70 -5.66 -0.63
CA THR A 180 -2.47 -6.44 -0.52
C THR A 180 -1.99 -6.90 -1.89
N LEU A 181 -0.70 -6.75 -2.14
CA LEU A 181 0.00 -7.38 -3.27
C LEU A 181 0.82 -8.55 -2.75
N ILE A 182 0.61 -9.73 -3.32
CA ILE A 182 1.33 -10.94 -2.94
C ILE A 182 2.19 -11.39 -4.12
N PHE A 183 3.50 -11.42 -3.94
CA PHE A 183 4.46 -11.82 -4.96
C PHE A 183 4.83 -13.30 -4.80
N ASP A 184 4.83 -14.06 -5.90
CA ASP A 184 5.23 -15.48 -5.90
C ASP A 184 6.73 -15.69 -5.63
N GLN A 185 7.55 -14.69 -5.91
CA GLN A 185 8.98 -14.70 -5.59
C GLN A 185 9.27 -14.01 -4.26
N ASP A 186 10.39 -14.40 -3.65
CA ASP A 186 10.95 -13.67 -2.52
C ASP A 186 11.40 -12.28 -2.93
N LEU A 187 11.07 -11.30 -2.10
CA LEU A 187 11.39 -9.90 -2.36
C LEU A 187 12.53 -9.46 -1.47
N THR A 188 13.49 -8.73 -2.03
CA THR A 188 14.48 -8.02 -1.22
C THR A 188 13.79 -6.90 -0.42
N PRO A 189 14.34 -6.46 0.72
CA PRO A 189 13.72 -5.39 1.50
C PRO A 189 13.59 -4.09 0.69
N ALA A 190 14.54 -3.80 -0.22
CA ALA A 190 14.50 -2.66 -1.11
C ALA A 190 13.34 -2.73 -2.12
N GLN A 191 13.04 -3.93 -2.64
CA GLN A 191 11.89 -4.14 -3.53
C GLN A 191 10.58 -3.94 -2.78
N VAL A 192 10.43 -4.54 -1.60
CA VAL A 192 9.24 -4.35 -0.75
C VAL A 192 8.97 -2.87 -0.53
N ARG A 193 9.98 -2.10 -0.12
CA ARG A 193 9.82 -0.64 0.06
C ARG A 193 9.48 0.09 -1.22
N GLY A 194 10.20 -0.19 -2.31
CA GLY A 194 9.94 0.46 -3.60
C GLY A 194 8.52 0.24 -4.09
N ILE A 195 8.00 -0.97 -3.95
CA ILE A 195 6.63 -1.34 -4.34
C ILE A 195 5.63 -0.69 -3.39
N SER A 196 5.82 -0.80 -2.07
CA SER A 196 4.94 -0.17 -1.06
C SER A 196 4.91 1.36 -1.18
N GLU A 197 6.01 2.02 -1.52
CA GLU A 197 6.04 3.49 -1.71
C GLU A 197 5.19 3.94 -2.90
N ILE A 198 5.12 3.15 -3.97
CA ILE A 198 4.35 3.47 -5.17
C ILE A 198 2.88 3.12 -5.01
N THR A 199 2.61 1.96 -4.41
CA THR A 199 1.25 1.40 -4.33
C THR A 199 0.52 1.87 -3.08
N ASP A 200 1.26 2.20 -2.02
CA ASP A 200 0.75 2.44 -0.66
C ASP A 200 -0.14 1.29 -0.19
N MET A 201 0.28 0.06 -0.55
CA MET A 201 -0.36 -1.22 -0.23
C MET A 201 0.56 -2.09 0.62
N ARG A 202 -0.03 -3.07 1.32
CA ARG A 202 0.74 -4.14 1.96
C ARG A 202 1.36 -4.99 0.86
N VAL A 203 2.66 -5.26 0.98
CA VAL A 203 3.40 -6.11 0.03
C VAL A 203 3.90 -7.32 0.79
N LEU A 204 3.47 -8.51 0.35
CA LEU A 204 3.89 -9.80 0.87
C LEU A 204 4.65 -10.55 -0.21
N ASP A 205 5.64 -11.33 0.21
CA ASP A 205 6.26 -12.33 -0.64
C ASP A 205 5.83 -13.74 -0.22
N ARG A 206 6.20 -14.73 -1.03
CA ARG A 206 5.83 -16.12 -0.80
C ARG A 206 6.32 -16.65 0.55
N SER A 207 7.56 -16.34 0.93
CA SER A 207 8.09 -16.72 2.24
C SER A 207 7.22 -16.19 3.38
N GLN A 208 6.77 -14.93 3.30
CA GLN A 208 5.91 -14.35 4.33
C GLN A 208 4.54 -15.02 4.40
N VAL A 209 3.91 -15.29 3.25
CA VAL A 209 2.62 -16.02 3.20
C VAL A 209 2.74 -17.40 3.85
N ILE A 210 3.81 -18.14 3.57
CA ILE A 210 4.04 -19.48 4.14
C ILE A 210 4.22 -19.40 5.66
N LEU A 211 5.01 -18.43 6.14
CA LEU A 211 5.22 -18.23 7.58
C LEU A 211 3.91 -17.87 8.31
N ASP A 212 3.05 -17.06 7.69
CA ASP A 212 1.76 -16.68 8.26
C ASP A 212 0.81 -17.89 8.35
N ILE A 213 0.80 -18.79 7.36
CA ILE A 213 0.07 -20.08 7.42
C ILE A 213 0.58 -20.95 8.56
N PHE A 214 1.90 -21.08 8.70
CA PHE A 214 2.46 -21.88 9.79
C PHE A 214 2.13 -21.28 11.15
N ALA A 215 2.10 -19.95 11.28
CA ALA A 215 1.73 -19.29 12.52
C ALA A 215 0.27 -19.58 12.90
N GLN A 216 -0.64 -19.58 11.93
CA GLN A 216 -2.04 -19.92 12.15
C GLN A 216 -2.23 -21.40 12.56
N ARG A 217 -1.41 -22.31 12.03
CA ARG A 217 -1.51 -23.76 12.28
C ARG A 217 -0.70 -24.26 13.48
N ALA A 218 0.22 -23.45 14.02
CA ALA A 218 1.08 -23.84 15.13
C ALA A 218 0.31 -23.84 16.47
N HIS A 219 -0.22 -25.00 16.85
CA HIS A 219 -0.93 -25.16 18.14
C HIS A 219 -0.04 -25.63 19.29
N SER A 220 0.99 -26.42 19.01
CA SER A 220 1.94 -26.91 20.02
C SER A 220 2.90 -25.82 20.48
N SER A 221 3.39 -25.92 21.72
CA SER A 221 4.40 -24.99 22.26
C SER A 221 5.66 -24.95 21.39
N ILE A 222 6.18 -26.13 21.02
CA ILE A 222 7.36 -26.27 20.15
C ILE A 222 7.09 -25.67 18.76
N GLY A 223 5.92 -25.95 18.17
CA GLY A 223 5.56 -25.40 16.86
C GLY A 223 5.48 -23.88 16.87
N LYS A 224 4.90 -23.29 17.92
CA LYS A 224 4.85 -21.83 18.09
C LYS A 224 6.24 -21.22 18.18
N ILE A 225 7.14 -21.83 18.95
CA ILE A 225 8.54 -21.38 19.08
C ILE A 225 9.26 -21.42 17.73
N GLN A 226 9.12 -22.52 16.98
CA GLN A 226 9.75 -22.66 15.66
C GLN A 226 9.26 -21.62 14.65
N VAL A 227 7.95 -21.35 14.63
CA VAL A 227 7.38 -20.35 13.72
C VAL A 227 7.79 -18.94 14.13
N GLU A 228 7.74 -18.60 15.41
CA GLU A 228 8.18 -17.29 15.90
C GLU A 228 9.66 -17.06 15.57
N LEU A 229 10.50 -18.08 15.76
CA LEU A 229 11.91 -18.04 15.39
C LEU A 229 12.10 -17.78 13.89
N ALA A 230 11.37 -18.48 13.03
CA ALA A 230 11.43 -18.32 11.58
C ALA A 230 10.97 -16.90 11.15
N GLN A 231 9.88 -16.40 11.72
CA GLN A 231 9.38 -15.04 11.47
C GLN A 231 10.41 -13.98 11.89
N LEU A 232 11.03 -14.11 13.07
CA LEU A 232 12.05 -13.18 13.53
C LEU A 232 13.30 -13.21 12.64
N ARG A 233 13.75 -14.39 12.21
CA ARG A 233 14.87 -14.52 11.27
C ARG A 233 14.59 -13.87 9.93
N TYR A 234 13.35 -13.99 9.43
CA TYR A 234 12.91 -13.33 8.20
C TYR A 234 12.81 -11.80 8.34
N LEU A 235 12.30 -11.32 9.48
CA LEU A 235 12.11 -9.88 9.75
C LEU A 235 13.42 -9.13 10.03
N LEU A 236 14.37 -9.76 10.75
CA LEU A 236 15.61 -9.12 11.21
C LEU A 236 16.41 -8.39 10.11
N PRO A 237 16.68 -8.98 8.91
CA PRO A 237 17.37 -8.26 7.83
C PRO A 237 16.53 -7.13 7.23
N ARG A 238 15.20 -7.19 7.35
CA ARG A 238 14.25 -6.21 6.79
C ARG A 238 14.06 -4.99 7.69
N LEU A 239 14.21 -5.13 9.02
CA LEU A 239 14.14 -4.03 9.99
C LEU A 239 15.16 -2.91 9.73
N ALA A 240 16.36 -3.27 9.24
CA ALA A 240 17.45 -2.33 9.03
C ALA A 240 17.14 -1.23 8.00
N GLN A 241 16.20 -1.48 7.09
CA GLN A 241 15.94 -0.59 5.97
C GLN A 241 14.56 0.13 6.01
N SER A 242 13.70 -0.18 6.98
CA SER A 242 12.32 0.38 7.11
C SER A 242 12.26 1.80 7.72
N SER A 243 13.41 2.46 7.89
CA SER A 243 13.57 3.47 8.95
C SER A 243 13.84 4.91 8.50
N THR A 244 13.86 5.17 7.19
CA THR A 244 14.20 6.50 6.67
C THR A 244 13.20 7.59 7.07
N ALA A 245 11.98 7.22 7.53
CA ALA A 245 11.00 8.16 8.06
C ALA A 245 11.20 8.50 9.56
N LEU A 246 11.63 7.54 10.40
CA LEU A 246 11.79 7.75 11.84
C LEU A 246 13.18 8.29 12.23
N SER A 247 14.22 7.98 11.44
CA SER A 247 15.59 8.47 11.72
C SER A 247 15.75 9.98 11.48
N ARG A 248 15.03 10.54 10.49
CA ARG A 248 15.12 11.97 10.14
C ARG A 248 14.47 12.91 11.16
N LEU A 249 13.47 12.45 11.91
CA LEU A 249 12.84 13.26 12.98
C LEU A 249 13.71 13.34 14.24
N ALA A 250 14.60 12.37 14.47
CA ALA A 250 15.52 12.38 15.61
C ALA A 250 16.84 13.14 15.31
N GLY A 251 17.23 13.26 14.03
CA GLY A 251 18.52 13.83 13.63
C GLY A 251 18.58 15.37 13.52
N GLY A 252 17.50 16.09 13.77
CA GLY A 252 17.41 17.54 13.47
C GLY A 252 17.78 18.50 14.62
N ILE A 253 17.78 18.05 15.88
CA ILE A 253 18.02 18.94 17.02
C ILE A 253 18.89 18.21 18.07
N GLY A 254 20.21 18.39 17.96
CA GLY A 254 21.07 18.57 19.14
C GLY A 254 21.28 17.43 20.14
N THR A 255 21.02 16.15 19.86
CA THR A 255 21.42 15.08 20.78
C THR A 255 22.87 14.64 20.50
N ARG A 256 23.84 15.41 21.01
CA ARG A 256 25.21 14.92 21.22
C ARG A 256 25.20 13.98 22.43
N GLY A 257 25.07 12.69 22.16
CA GLY A 257 25.30 11.61 23.10
C GLY A 257 25.42 10.28 22.34
N PRO A 258 26.18 9.29 22.84
CA PRO A 258 26.23 7.95 22.27
C PRO A 258 24.92 7.21 22.59
N GLY A 259 23.82 7.69 22.04
CA GLY A 259 22.49 7.13 22.22
C GLY A 259 22.18 6.15 21.09
N GLU A 260 22.02 4.88 21.44
CA GLU A 260 21.57 3.80 20.56
C GLU A 260 20.34 4.25 19.75
N THR A 261 20.37 4.06 18.43
CA THR A 261 19.22 4.43 17.59
C THR A 261 18.05 3.47 17.86
N LYS A 262 16.79 3.94 17.74
CA LYS A 262 15.60 3.09 17.92
C LYS A 262 15.68 1.77 17.12
N LEU A 263 16.25 1.83 15.92
CA LEU A 263 16.47 0.66 15.07
C LEU A 263 17.47 -0.33 15.63
N GLU A 264 18.53 0.18 16.25
CA GLU A 264 19.56 -0.62 16.86
C GLU A 264 18.99 -1.32 18.10
N THR A 265 18.20 -0.62 18.91
CA THR A 265 17.45 -1.22 20.02
C THR A 265 16.47 -2.29 19.53
N ASP A 266 15.68 -2.02 18.48
CA ASP A 266 14.73 -2.99 17.92
C ASP A 266 15.45 -4.24 17.37
N ARG A 267 16.60 -4.06 16.71
CA ARG A 267 17.44 -5.19 16.25
C ARG A 267 18.04 -5.98 17.40
N ARG A 268 18.49 -5.31 18.47
CA ARG A 268 19.04 -5.98 19.65
C ARG A 268 17.97 -6.84 20.31
N ARG A 269 16.77 -6.29 20.52
CA ARG A 269 15.62 -7.04 21.07
C ARG A 269 15.26 -8.25 20.22
N ALA A 270 15.20 -8.10 18.89
CA ALA A 270 14.92 -9.20 17.99
C ALA A 270 15.99 -10.32 18.09
N ARG A 271 17.29 -9.95 18.15
CA ARG A 271 18.38 -10.92 18.35
C ARG A 271 18.33 -11.62 19.71
N GLU A 272 18.09 -10.88 20.78
CA GLU A 272 17.93 -11.45 22.11
C GLU A 272 16.76 -12.42 22.16
N ARG A 273 15.65 -12.10 21.49
CA ARG A 273 14.49 -12.99 21.39
C ARG A 273 14.81 -14.26 20.61
N ILE A 274 15.51 -14.15 19.48
CA ILE A 274 16.00 -15.29 18.70
C ILE A 274 16.83 -16.22 19.58
N GLN A 275 17.82 -15.68 20.30
CA GLN A 275 18.68 -16.48 21.18
C GLN A 275 17.92 -17.19 22.30
N ARG A 276 16.86 -16.57 22.85
CA ARG A 276 16.02 -17.22 23.85
C ARG A 276 15.21 -18.36 23.24
N LEU A 277 14.54 -18.10 22.11
CA LEU A 277 13.74 -19.12 21.42
C LEU A 277 14.59 -20.31 20.95
N GLU A 278 15.84 -20.08 20.56
CA GLU A 278 16.79 -21.15 20.22
C GLU A 278 17.09 -22.05 21.43
N ARG A 279 17.33 -21.47 22.62
CA ARG A 279 17.54 -22.25 23.86
C ARG A 279 16.29 -23.00 24.30
N ASP A 280 15.12 -22.37 24.16
CA ASP A 280 13.83 -22.98 24.49
C ASP A 280 13.50 -24.16 23.56
N LEU A 281 14.11 -24.23 22.37
CA LEU A 281 13.96 -25.34 21.42
C LEU A 281 14.94 -26.50 21.70
N GLU A 282 16.07 -26.20 22.33
CA GLU A 282 17.11 -27.18 22.73
C GLU A 282 16.83 -27.83 24.09
N SER A 283 15.87 -27.30 24.86
CA SER A 283 15.46 -27.76 26.19
C SER A 283 14.26 -28.71 26.15
#